data_AF-A0A367ZFZ5-F1
#
_entry.id   AF-A0A367ZFZ5-F1
#
_cell.length_a   1.000
_cell.length_b   1.000
_cell.length_c   1.000
_cell.angle_alpha   90.00
_cell.angle_beta   90.00
_cell.angle_gamma   90.00
#
_symmetry.space_group_name_H-M   'P 1'
#
loop_
_entity.id
_entity.type
_entity.pdbx_description
1 polymer ?
#
loop_
_entity_poly.entity_id
_entity_poly.type
_entity_poly.pdbx_seq_one_letter_code
_entity_poly.pdbx_strand_id
1 'polypeptide(L)'
;MPCRAMEPALKRVEQQFAGQVDLLRLDADQSSEVLSALRVYGIPTLLAYHGGQEVARQTGAQSEAGIRRLFEAALVGQVSGPAPLSPVERTVRLVAGIGLIGLGLTQSSGWIWIGLGALVSFTAVYDRCPIWRAVTGWLKRRLAN
;
A
#
# COMPACT_ATOMS: atom_id res chain seq x y z
N MET A 1 -17.66 -16.41 -11.20
CA MET A 1 -17.85 -14.99 -11.56
C MET A 1 -17.32 -14.11 -10.43
N PRO A 2 -16.07 -13.64 -10.50
CA PRO A 2 -15.38 -12.95 -9.41
C PRO A 2 -16.11 -11.70 -8.87
N CYS A 3 -16.81 -10.95 -9.74
CA CYS A 3 -17.57 -9.76 -9.34
C CYS A 3 -18.71 -10.08 -8.36
N ARG A 4 -19.48 -11.15 -8.62
CA ARG A 4 -20.60 -11.57 -7.76
C ARG A 4 -20.12 -12.01 -6.38
N ALA A 5 -18.93 -12.59 -6.29
CA ALA A 5 -18.34 -12.99 -5.01
C ALA A 5 -17.95 -11.79 -4.13
N MET A 6 -17.60 -10.65 -4.73
CA MET A 6 -17.22 -9.44 -4.00
C MET A 6 -18.42 -8.64 -3.50
N GLU A 7 -19.59 -8.81 -4.09
CA GLU A 7 -20.76 -7.97 -3.83
C GLU A 7 -21.22 -7.91 -2.36
N PRO A 8 -21.24 -9.03 -1.59
CA PRO A 8 -21.58 -8.96 -0.17
C PRO A 8 -20.55 -8.19 0.67
N ALA A 9 -19.27 -8.24 0.29
CA ALA A 9 -18.23 -7.47 0.97
C ALA A 9 -18.34 -5.98 0.61
N LEU A 10 -18.60 -5.67 -0.66
CA LEU A 10 -18.80 -4.30 -1.14
C LEU A 10 -19.94 -3.60 -0.40
N LYS A 11 -21.11 -4.26 -0.27
CA LYS A 11 -22.27 -3.71 0.45
C LYS A 11 -21.98 -3.44 1.93
N ARG A 12 -21.25 -4.33 2.61
CA ARG A 12 -20.91 -4.16 4.03
C ARG A 12 -19.96 -2.98 4.25
N VAL A 13 -18.98 -2.81 3.38
CA VAL A 13 -18.09 -1.64 3.44
C VAL A 13 -18.85 -0.37 3.07
N GLU A 14 -19.63 -0.37 1.99
CA GLU A 14 -20.46 0.77 1.59
C GLU A 14 -21.35 1.28 2.74
N GLN A 15 -21.99 0.38 3.49
CA GLN A 15 -22.79 0.75 4.67
C GLN A 15 -21.96 1.41 5.78
N GLN A 16 -20.71 1.01 5.99
CA GLN A 16 -19.83 1.59 7.01
C GLN A 16 -19.35 2.99 6.64
N PHE A 17 -19.28 3.30 5.34
CA PHE A 17 -18.87 4.60 4.81
C PHE A 17 -20.04 5.41 4.23
N ALA A 18 -21.28 5.03 4.58
CA ALA A 18 -22.48 5.68 4.07
C ALA A 18 -22.46 7.19 4.37
N GLY A 19 -22.71 7.99 3.34
CA GLY A 19 -22.68 9.46 3.42
C GLY A 19 -21.28 10.08 3.45
N GLN A 20 -20.22 9.29 3.38
CA GLN A 20 -18.83 9.77 3.34
C GLN A 20 -18.14 9.46 2.01
N VAL A 21 -18.47 8.32 1.40
CA VAL A 21 -17.91 7.87 0.12
C VAL A 21 -19.03 7.36 -0.77
N ASP A 22 -19.11 7.88 -1.99
CA ASP A 22 -20.05 7.42 -3.00
C ASP A 22 -19.48 6.23 -3.77
N LEU A 23 -20.28 5.17 -3.93
CA LEU A 23 -19.92 4.01 -4.73
C LEU A 23 -20.65 4.05 -6.08
N LEU A 24 -19.90 4.23 -7.16
CA LEU A 24 -20.42 4.11 -8.52
C LEU A 24 -20.11 2.73 -9.10
N ARG A 25 -21.13 2.12 -9.73
CA ARG A 25 -21.00 0.84 -10.45
C ARG A 25 -21.09 1.11 -11.95
N LEU A 26 -20.11 0.62 -12.70
CA LEU A 26 -20.08 0.67 -14.15
C LEU A 26 -20.23 -0.74 -14.70
N ASP A 27 -21.19 -0.92 -15.61
CA ASP A 27 -21.34 -2.15 -16.38
C ASP A 27 -20.29 -2.14 -17.51
N ALA A 28 -19.43 -3.15 -17.50
CA ALA A 28 -18.34 -3.25 -18.45
C ALA A 28 -18.80 -3.58 -19.87
N ASP A 29 -19.93 -4.28 -20.02
CA ASP A 29 -20.47 -4.67 -21.33
C ASP A 29 -21.10 -3.46 -22.04
N GLN A 30 -21.58 -2.48 -21.27
CA GLN A 30 -22.26 -1.29 -21.78
C GLN A 30 -21.35 -0.06 -21.89
N SER A 31 -20.21 -0.05 -21.20
CA SER A 31 -19.38 1.16 -21.00
C SER A 31 -17.95 1.02 -21.55
N SER A 32 -17.78 0.36 -22.69
CA SER A 32 -16.45 0.03 -23.26
C SER A 32 -15.57 1.26 -23.52
N GLU A 33 -16.14 2.36 -23.99
CA GLU A 33 -15.41 3.62 -24.24
C GLU A 33 -14.88 4.23 -22.94
N VAL A 34 -15.72 4.26 -21.90
CA VAL A 34 -15.33 4.75 -20.55
C VAL A 34 -14.24 3.88 -19.95
N LEU A 35 -14.36 2.55 -20.06
CA LEU A 35 -13.32 1.63 -19.59
C LEU A 35 -11.98 1.87 -20.30
N SER A 36 -11.99 2.09 -21.61
CA SER A 36 -10.79 2.39 -22.38
C SER A 36 -10.15 3.71 -21.93
N ALA A 37 -10.96 4.77 -21.74
CA ALA A 37 -10.50 6.06 -21.25
C ALA A 37 -9.89 5.96 -19.84
N LEU A 38 -10.48 5.15 -18.97
CA LEU A 38 -9.98 4.86 -17.62
C LEU A 38 -8.86 3.81 -17.60
N ARG A 39 -8.47 3.26 -18.75
CA ARG A 39 -7.45 2.21 -18.93
C ARG A 39 -7.76 0.96 -18.08
N VAL A 40 -9.01 0.52 -18.08
CA VAL A 40 -9.47 -0.69 -17.40
C VAL A 40 -9.58 -1.82 -18.41
N TYR A 41 -8.66 -2.78 -18.34
CA TYR A 41 -8.57 -3.92 -19.27
C TYR A 41 -8.96 -5.27 -18.65
N GLY A 42 -9.24 -5.28 -17.34
CA GLY A 42 -9.58 -6.49 -16.59
C GLY A 42 -10.66 -6.23 -15.55
N ILE A 43 -11.52 -7.22 -15.33
CA ILE A 43 -12.67 -7.14 -14.44
C ILE A 43 -12.53 -8.23 -13.36
N PRO A 44 -12.85 -7.95 -12.08
CA PRO A 44 -13.27 -6.66 -11.53
C PRO A 44 -12.09 -5.70 -11.39
N THR A 45 -12.36 -4.39 -11.53
CA THR A 45 -11.42 -3.33 -11.19
C THR A 45 -12.14 -2.30 -10.34
N LEU A 46 -11.52 -1.89 -9.23
CA LEU A 46 -11.99 -0.84 -8.35
C LEU A 46 -11.06 0.36 -8.45
N LEU A 47 -11.66 1.54 -8.58
CA LEU A 47 -10.98 2.83 -8.68
C LEU A 47 -11.51 3.72 -7.55
N ALA A 48 -10.62 4.39 -6.82
CA ALA A 48 -10.98 5.40 -5.84
C ALA A 48 -10.59 6.78 -6.36
N TYR A 49 -11.52 7.71 -6.22
CA TYR A 49 -11.34 9.11 -6.59
C TYR A 49 -11.53 10.00 -5.36
N HIS A 50 -10.75 11.08 -5.27
CA HIS A 50 -10.95 12.14 -4.30
C HIS A 50 -10.64 13.48 -4.98
N GLY A 51 -11.55 14.45 -4.90
CA GLY A 51 -11.38 15.75 -5.56
C GLY A 51 -11.19 15.67 -7.08
N GLY A 52 -11.80 14.67 -7.74
CA GLY A 52 -11.68 14.46 -9.19
C GLY A 52 -10.38 13.79 -9.66
N GLN A 53 -9.50 13.37 -8.74
CA GLN A 53 -8.26 12.66 -9.07
C GLN A 53 -8.32 11.20 -8.61
N GLU A 54 -7.78 10.29 -9.44
CA GLU A 54 -7.63 8.87 -9.07
C GLU A 54 -6.56 8.76 -7.97
N VAL A 55 -6.97 8.29 -6.78
CA VAL A 55 -6.09 8.15 -5.61
C VAL A 55 -5.69 6.70 -5.33
N ALA A 56 -6.47 5.72 -5.80
CA ALA A 56 -6.09 4.31 -5.72
C ALA A 56 -6.77 3.47 -6.80
N ARG A 57 -6.13 2.35 -7.15
CA ARG A 57 -6.61 1.36 -8.11
C ARG A 57 -6.29 -0.05 -7.63
N GLN A 58 -7.24 -0.95 -7.75
CA GLN A 58 -7.03 -2.38 -7.52
C GLN A 58 -7.72 -3.18 -8.63
N THR A 59 -6.96 -4.03 -9.32
CA THR A 59 -7.46 -4.94 -10.35
C THR A 59 -7.54 -6.36 -9.80
N GLY A 60 -8.57 -7.10 -10.19
CA GLY A 60 -8.86 -8.44 -9.71
C GLY A 60 -9.69 -8.45 -8.42
N ALA A 61 -10.09 -9.65 -8.00
CA ALA A 61 -10.94 -9.81 -6.84
C ALA A 61 -10.25 -9.36 -5.55
N GLN A 62 -10.93 -8.54 -4.75
CA GLN A 62 -10.41 -8.00 -3.51
C GLN A 62 -11.09 -8.61 -2.30
N SER A 63 -10.32 -8.78 -1.21
CA SER A 63 -10.88 -9.09 0.10
C SER A 63 -11.60 -7.86 0.67
N GLU A 64 -12.45 -8.07 1.67
CA GLU A 64 -13.13 -6.97 2.38
C GLU A 64 -12.15 -5.93 2.94
N ALA A 65 -11.00 -6.37 3.45
CA ALA A 65 -9.94 -5.48 3.91
C ALA A 65 -9.35 -4.64 2.76
N GLY A 66 -9.20 -5.22 1.57
CA GLY A 66 -8.76 -4.50 0.36
C GLY A 66 -9.76 -3.44 -0.09
N ILE A 67 -11.05 -3.80 -0.08
CA ILE A 67 -12.16 -2.89 -0.39
C ILE A 67 -12.22 -1.75 0.63
N ARG A 68 -12.12 -2.06 1.93
CA ARG A 68 -12.11 -1.04 3.00
C ARG A 68 -10.98 -0.02 2.80
N ARG A 69 -9.77 -0.46 2.48
CA ARG A 69 -8.64 0.45 2.19
C ARG A 69 -8.90 1.36 1.01
N LEU A 70 -9.63 0.90 0.00
CA LEU A 70 -10.04 1.73 -1.15
C LEU A 70 -11.00 2.84 -0.73
N PHE A 71 -11.98 2.53 0.12
CA PHE A 71 -12.91 3.51 0.68
C PHE A 71 -12.19 4.53 1.58
N GLU A 72 -11.28 4.07 2.43
CA GLU A 72 -10.43 4.96 3.25
C GLU A 72 -9.57 5.87 2.38
N ALA A 73 -8.99 5.35 1.30
CA ALA A 73 -8.22 6.16 0.35
C ALA A 73 -9.09 7.21 -0.34
N ALA A 74 -10.32 6.86 -0.73
CA ALA A 74 -11.29 7.79 -1.31
C ALA A 74 -11.70 8.89 -0.32
N LEU A 75 -11.82 8.57 0.98
CA LEU A 75 -12.18 9.53 2.02
C LEU A 75 -11.05 10.52 2.36
N VAL A 76 -9.81 10.04 2.45
CA VAL A 76 -8.65 10.84 2.90
C VAL A 76 -7.90 11.50 1.73
N GLY A 77 -8.09 11.00 0.50
CA GLY A 77 -7.45 11.53 -0.69
C GLY A 77 -5.95 11.21 -0.81
N GLN A 78 -5.47 10.15 -0.17
CA GLN A 78 -4.05 9.78 -0.21
C GLN A 78 -3.80 8.45 -0.95
N VAL A 79 -2.87 8.54 -1.90
CA VAL A 79 -2.27 7.43 -2.63
C VAL A 79 -1.38 6.62 -1.68
N SER A 80 -1.74 5.37 -1.42
CA SER A 80 -0.84 4.44 -0.75
C SER A 80 0.18 3.90 -1.76
N GLY A 81 1.46 4.25 -1.58
CA GLY A 81 2.55 3.36 -1.98
C GLY A 81 2.46 2.01 -1.23
N PRO A 82 3.42 1.08 -1.41
CA PRO A 82 3.43 -0.17 -0.66
C PRO A 82 3.20 0.13 0.83
N ALA A 83 2.26 -0.61 1.45
CA ALA A 83 1.78 -0.31 2.78
C ALA A 83 2.96 -0.05 3.74
N PRO A 84 2.94 1.03 4.53
CA PRO A 84 4.00 1.25 5.51
C PRO A 84 4.09 0.02 6.42
N LEU A 85 5.31 -0.45 6.68
CA LEU A 85 5.56 -1.61 7.56
C LEU A 85 4.70 -1.55 8.83
N SER A 86 4.22 -2.69 9.32
CA SER A 86 3.41 -2.70 10.54
C SER A 86 4.24 -2.21 11.74
N PRO A 87 3.65 -1.52 12.74
CA PRO A 87 4.37 -1.11 13.95
C PRO A 87 5.07 -2.27 14.67
N VAL A 88 4.51 -3.47 14.57
CA VAL A 88 5.05 -4.71 15.14
C VAL A 88 6.33 -5.15 14.42
N GLU A 89 6.34 -5.20 13.08
CA GLU A 89 7.54 -5.54 12.31
C GLU A 89 8.69 -4.55 12.53
N ARG A 90 8.36 -3.26 12.73
CA ARG A 90 9.34 -2.23 13.07
C ARG A 90 9.98 -2.49 14.43
N THR A 91 9.17 -2.77 15.45
CA THR A 91 9.67 -3.08 16.80
C THR A 91 10.50 -4.35 16.78
N VAL A 92 10.08 -5.39 16.08
CA VAL A 92 10.84 -6.65 15.95
C VAL A 92 12.19 -6.41 15.28
N ARG A 93 12.25 -5.65 14.19
CA ARG A 93 13.52 -5.33 13.51
C ARG A 93 14.45 -4.46 14.35
N LEU A 94 13.92 -3.48 15.08
CA LEU A 94 14.72 -2.65 15.99
C LEU A 94 15.30 -3.49 17.14
N VAL A 95 14.46 -4.31 17.78
CA VAL A 95 14.90 -5.18 18.90
C VAL A 95 15.92 -6.21 18.41
N ALA A 96 15.68 -6.83 17.25
CA ALA A 96 16.64 -7.76 16.65
C ALA A 96 17.97 -7.07 16.29
N GLY A 97 17.92 -5.87 15.69
CA GLY A 97 19.11 -5.10 15.34
C GLY A 97 19.93 -4.68 16.56
N ILE A 98 19.28 -4.18 17.62
CA ILE A 98 19.91 -3.82 18.89
C ILE A 98 20.53 -5.06 19.56
N GLY A 99 19.82 -6.21 19.53
CA GLY A 99 20.33 -7.47 20.06
C GLY A 99 21.60 -7.96 19.35
N LEU A 100 21.65 -7.84 18.02
CA LEU A 100 22.83 -8.19 17.21
C LEU A 100 24.02 -7.26 17.49
N ILE A 101 23.78 -5.95 17.66
CA ILE A 101 24.83 -4.99 18.04
C ILE A 101 25.37 -5.32 19.44
N GLY A 102 24.50 -5.62 20.40
CA GLY A 102 24.87 -6.02 21.76
C GLY A 102 25.72 -7.29 21.80
N LEU A 103 25.37 -8.30 20.99
CA LEU A 103 26.18 -9.52 20.82
C LEU A 103 27.54 -9.24 20.19
N GLY A 104 27.63 -8.27 19.27
CA GLY A 104 28.90 -7.85 18.70
C GLY A 104 29.86 -7.22 19.71
N LEU A 105 29.36 -6.55 20.75
CA LEU A 105 30.21 -5.93 21.78
C LEU A 105 30.88 -6.93 22.72
N THR A 106 30.43 -8.20 22.76
CA THR A 106 30.94 -9.22 23.67
C THR A 106 31.84 -10.27 23.00
N GLN A 107 32.02 -10.21 21.68
CA GLN A 107 32.72 -11.25 20.90
C GLN A 107 33.92 -10.69 20.12
N SER A 108 35.01 -11.46 20.02
CA SER A 108 36.29 -11.04 19.40
C SER A 108 36.17 -10.66 17.92
N SER A 109 35.17 -11.19 17.21
CA SER A 109 34.83 -10.83 15.81
C SER A 109 33.60 -9.90 15.74
N GLY A 110 33.47 -9.01 16.73
CA GLY A 110 32.30 -8.16 16.98
C GLY A 110 31.88 -7.22 15.85
N TRP A 111 32.82 -6.83 15.00
CA TRP A 111 32.61 -5.88 13.91
C TRP A 111 31.60 -6.38 12.86
N ILE A 112 31.55 -7.70 12.62
CA ILE A 112 30.60 -8.32 11.69
C ILE A 112 29.17 -8.22 12.23
N TRP A 113 29.00 -8.50 13.52
CA TRP A 113 27.70 -8.44 14.20
C TRP A 113 27.19 -7.01 14.36
N ILE A 114 28.09 -6.05 14.63
CA ILE A 114 27.77 -4.62 14.65
C ILE A 114 27.30 -4.15 13.27
N GLY A 115 27.99 -4.55 12.19
CA GLY A 115 27.59 -4.22 10.82
C GLY A 115 26.22 -4.80 10.44
N LEU A 116 25.97 -6.07 10.78
CA LEU A 116 24.70 -6.73 10.53
C LEU A 116 23.56 -6.08 11.32
N GLY A 117 23.77 -5.80 12.60
CA GLY A 117 22.78 -5.17 13.46
C GLY A 117 22.48 -3.71 13.09
N ALA A 118 23.48 -2.96 12.61
CA ALA A 118 23.30 -1.61 12.06
C ALA A 118 22.46 -1.65 10.78
N LEU A 119 22.71 -2.61 9.87
CA LEU A 119 21.92 -2.80 8.65
C LEU A 119 20.46 -3.13 8.98
N VAL A 120 20.21 -4.10 9.88
CA VAL A 120 18.86 -4.51 10.29
C VAL A 120 18.12 -3.34 10.96
N SER A 121 18.78 -2.60 11.85
CA SER A 121 18.19 -1.41 12.49
C SER A 121 17.86 -0.30 11.48
N PHE A 122 18.74 -0.09 10.49
CA PHE A 122 18.50 0.87 9.41
C PHE A 122 17.24 0.50 8.61
N THR A 123 17.02 -0.79 8.30
CA THR A 123 15.79 -1.23 7.61
C THR A 123 14.49 -0.98 8.39
N ALA A 124 14.56 -0.74 9.70
CA ALA A 124 13.39 -0.42 10.52
C ALA A 124 13.03 1.08 10.49
N VAL A 125 13.99 1.96 10.22
CA VAL A 125 13.85 3.43 10.31
C VAL A 125 13.83 4.11 8.94
N TYR A 126 14.32 3.42 7.91
CA TYR A 126 14.50 3.95 6.56
C TYR A 126 13.24 4.58 5.93
N ASP A 127 12.06 4.02 6.19
CA ASP A 127 10.78 4.55 5.70
C ASP A 127 10.48 5.98 6.18
N ARG A 128 11.12 6.42 7.27
CA ARG A 128 10.88 7.73 7.91
C ARG A 128 11.80 8.83 7.38
N CYS A 129 12.76 8.51 6.52
CA CYS A 129 13.65 9.50 5.92
C CYS A 129 12.93 10.22 4.76
N PRO A 130 12.63 11.54 4.88
CA PRO A 130 11.98 12.30 3.80
C PRO A 130 12.84 12.32 2.52
N ILE A 131 14.16 12.25 2.69
CA ILE A 131 15.14 12.15 1.60
C ILE A 131 14.94 10.86 0.80
N TRP A 132 14.67 9.71 1.44
CA TRP A 132 14.52 8.45 0.73
C TRP A 132 13.23 8.38 -0.10
N ARG A 133 12.13 8.95 0.41
CA ARG A 133 10.88 9.11 -0.35
C ARG A 133 11.06 10.03 -1.56
N ALA A 134 11.85 11.09 -1.43
CA ALA A 134 12.17 11.98 -2.54
C ALA A 134 13.05 11.30 -3.60
N VAL A 135 14.08 10.54 -3.18
CA VAL A 135 15.01 9.84 -4.07
C VAL A 135 14.33 8.70 -4.83
N THR A 136 13.49 7.89 -4.17
CA THR A 136 12.76 6.80 -4.83
C THR A 136 11.76 7.31 -5.87
N GLY A 137 11.08 8.43 -5.59
CA GLY A 137 10.21 9.09 -6.57
C GLY A 137 10.98 9.62 -7.78
N TRP A 138 12.18 10.16 -7.58
CA TRP A 138 13.07 10.57 -8.66
C TRP A 138 13.60 9.38 -9.47
N LEU A 139 14.02 8.30 -8.81
CA LEU A 139 14.56 7.10 -9.45
C LEU A 139 13.52 6.39 -10.33
N LYS A 140 12.28 6.29 -9.85
CA LYS A 140 11.17 5.69 -10.62
C LYS A 140 10.86 6.47 -11.91
N ARG A 141 10.95 7.80 -11.87
CA ARG A 141 10.78 8.66 -13.06
C ARG A 141 11.90 8.47 -14.08
N ARG A 142 13.13 8.21 -13.62
CA ARG A 142 14.30 7.98 -14.48
C ARG A 142 14.36 6.60 -15.11
N LEU A 143 13.74 5.59 -14.48
CA LEU A 143 13.68 4.21 -15.00
C LEU A 143 12.47 3.97 -15.92
N ALA A 144 11.47 4.85 -15.90
CA ALA A 144 10.30 4.79 -16.76
C ALA A 144 10.46 5.57 -18.08
N ASN A 145 11.66 6.12 -18.33
CA ASN A 145 12.06 6.86 -19.52
C ASN A 145 13.40 6.30 -20.04
#